data_AF-A0A5C7IKW5-F1
#
_entry.id   AF-A0A5C7IKW5-F1
#
_cell.length_a   1.000
_cell.length_b   1.000
_cell.length_c   1.000
_cell.angle_alpha   90.00
_cell.angle_beta   90.00
_cell.angle_gamma   90.00
#
_symmetry.space_group_name_H-M   'P 1'
#
loop_
_entity.id
_entity.type
_entity.pdbx_description
1 polymer ?
#
loop_
_entity_poly.entity_id
_entity_poly.type
_entity_poly.pdbx_seq_one_letter_code
_entity_poly.pdbx_strand_id
1 'polypeptide(L)'
;MLMTDLRETLENIVRKLISENGLQAGIAFPTGCSLNWVAAHWTPNTGDKTVLQYDDVMKLDFGTHIDGNTVFTSSTFLIILVCPTYTAYSLCM
;
A
#
# COMPACT_ATOMS: atom_id res chain seq x y z
N MET A 1 6.00 -2.42 -13.77
CA MET A 1 6.64 -1.62 -12.69
C MET A 1 7.16 -2.60 -11.64
N LEU A 2 8.38 -2.42 -11.12
CA LEU A 2 8.84 -3.27 -10.01
C LEU A 2 7.99 -2.98 -8.77
N MET A 3 7.67 -4.03 -8.02
CA MET A 3 6.87 -3.88 -6.80
C MET A 3 7.58 -3.01 -5.75
N THR A 4 8.91 -3.07 -5.69
CA THR A 4 9.74 -2.20 -4.86
C THR A 4 9.54 -0.73 -5.20
N ASP A 5 9.59 -0.38 -6.48
CA ASP A 5 9.44 1.01 -6.95
C ASP A 5 8.03 1.53 -6.65
N LEU A 6 7.02 0.68 -6.85
CA LEU A 6 5.62 1.00 -6.54
C LEU A 6 5.44 1.29 -5.06
N ARG A 7 5.95 0.40 -4.21
CA ARG A 7 5.89 0.53 -2.76
C ARG A 7 6.57 1.82 -2.32
N GLU A 8 7.82 2.04 -2.73
CA GLU A 8 8.60 3.23 -2.36
C GLU A 8 7.91 4.53 -2.82
N THR A 9 7.36 4.55 -4.03
CA THR A 9 6.64 5.71 -4.56
C THR A 9 5.41 6.04 -3.71
N LEU A 10 4.58 5.04 -3.40
CA LEU A 10 3.40 5.22 -2.55
C LEU A 10 3.80 5.73 -1.17
N GLU A 11 4.77 5.05 -0.55
CA GLU A 11 5.27 5.33 0.77
C GLU A 11 5.85 6.77 0.89
N ASN A 12 6.53 7.26 -0.15
CA ASN A 12 7.03 8.63 -0.19
C ASN A 12 5.90 9.66 -0.32
N ILE A 13 4.86 9.36 -1.11
CA ILE A 13 3.67 10.22 -1.22
C ILE A 13 2.95 10.28 0.12
N VAL A 14 2.74 9.14 0.77
CA VAL A 14 2.07 9.07 2.08
C VAL A 14 2.82 9.90 3.12
N ARG A 15 4.13 9.74 3.24
CA ARG A 15 4.97 10.55 4.16
C ARG A 15 4.84 12.04 3.92
N LYS A 16 4.80 12.45 2.65
CA LYS A 16 4.63 13.85 2.28
C LYS A 16 3.24 14.38 2.64
N LEU A 17 2.19 13.60 2.38
CA LEU A 17 0.81 14.02 2.64
C LEU A 17 0.48 14.07 4.14
N ILE A 18 1.00 13.12 4.93
CA ILE A 18 0.80 13.07 6.38
C ILE A 18 1.72 14.03 7.13
N SER A 19 2.67 14.69 6.44
CA SER A 19 3.72 15.49 7.05
C SER A 19 4.47 14.71 8.13
N GLU A 20 5.11 13.59 7.72
CA GLU A 20 5.80 12.67 8.63
C GLU A 20 6.69 13.42 9.63
N ASN A 21 6.50 13.11 10.91
CA ASN A 21 7.15 13.77 12.02
C ASN A 21 7.40 12.76 13.15
N GLY A 22 8.43 11.93 12.97
CA GLY A 22 8.82 10.90 13.94
C GLY A 22 7.64 10.01 14.35
N LEU A 23 7.41 9.88 15.67
CA LEU A 23 6.29 9.10 16.21
C LEU A 23 4.97 9.88 16.29
N GLN A 24 4.98 11.19 15.99
CA GLN A 24 3.78 12.03 16.04
C GLN A 24 2.96 11.90 14.75
N ALA A 25 3.59 11.68 13.60
CA ALA A 25 2.88 11.51 12.34
C ALA A 25 3.67 10.60 11.42
N GLY A 26 3.04 9.59 10.82
CA GLY A 26 3.77 8.66 9.98
C GLY A 26 2.95 7.51 9.44
N ILE A 27 3.65 6.53 8.87
CA ILE A 27 3.08 5.27 8.40
C ILE A 27 2.89 4.34 9.59
N ALA A 28 1.66 3.82 9.77
CA ALA A 28 1.31 2.99 10.90
C ALA A 28 1.82 1.55 10.78
N PHE A 29 1.86 1.01 9.57
CA PHE A 29 2.34 -0.34 9.27
C PHE A 29 2.89 -0.42 7.83
N PRO A 30 3.75 -1.41 7.51
CA PRO A 30 4.33 -1.53 6.17
C PRO A 30 3.24 -1.63 5.09
N THR A 31 3.47 -0.99 3.95
CA THR A 31 2.53 -1.07 2.82
C THR A 31 2.47 -2.50 2.28
N GLY A 32 1.31 -3.14 2.42
CA GLY A 32 0.98 -4.39 1.77
C GLY A 32 0.56 -4.17 0.32
N CYS A 33 1.04 -5.01 -0.59
CA CYS A 33 0.74 -4.95 -2.02
C CYS A 33 0.55 -6.37 -2.59
N SER A 34 -0.35 -7.14 -1.98
CA SER A 34 -0.46 -8.58 -2.18
C SER A 34 -1.08 -8.93 -3.54
N LEU A 35 -0.46 -9.84 -4.28
CA LEU A 35 -0.88 -10.19 -5.65
C LEU A 35 -1.72 -11.49 -5.68
N ASN A 36 -2.73 -11.53 -6.55
CA ASN A 36 -3.49 -12.72 -6.92
C ASN A 36 -4.05 -13.50 -5.71
N TRP A 37 -3.64 -14.74 -5.49
CA TRP A 37 -4.13 -15.59 -4.39
C TRP A 37 -3.62 -15.18 -3.00
N VAL A 38 -2.62 -14.30 -2.91
CA VAL A 38 -2.08 -13.83 -1.63
C VAL A 38 -3.04 -12.80 -1.06
N ALA A 39 -3.76 -13.13 0.02
CA ALA A 39 -4.82 -12.28 0.53
C ALA A 39 -4.32 -10.96 1.14
N ALA A 40 -3.26 -11.01 1.96
CA ALA A 40 -2.74 -9.86 2.71
C ALA A 40 -1.27 -10.07 3.14
N HIS A 41 -0.70 -9.04 3.76
CA HIS A 41 0.60 -9.04 4.45
C HIS A 41 1.83 -9.39 3.59
N TRP A 42 1.73 -9.27 2.27
CA TRP A 42 2.89 -9.35 1.41
C TRP A 42 3.37 -7.95 1.00
N THR A 43 4.66 -7.71 1.18
CA THR A 43 5.38 -6.50 0.76
C THR A 43 6.74 -6.93 0.20
N PRO A 44 7.25 -6.31 -0.88
CA PRO A 44 8.52 -6.70 -1.49
C PRO A 44 9.68 -6.35 -0.55
N ASN A 45 10.59 -7.31 -0.38
CA ASN A 45 11.84 -7.12 0.35
C ASN A 45 12.96 -6.63 -0.58
N THR A 46 14.08 -6.20 0.01
CA THR A 46 15.28 -5.84 -0.76
C THR A 46 15.70 -6.98 -1.68
N GLY A 47 15.88 -6.67 -2.97
CA GLY A 47 16.27 -7.64 -4.00
C GLY A 47 15.11 -8.42 -4.61
N ASP A 48 13.87 -8.17 -4.19
CA ASP A 48 12.68 -8.69 -4.85
C ASP A 48 12.59 -8.14 -6.28
N LYS A 49 12.42 -9.05 -7.25
CA LYS A 49 12.34 -8.75 -8.68
C LYS A 49 10.93 -8.89 -9.24
N THR A 50 9.93 -9.00 -8.37
CA THR A 50 8.53 -9.11 -8.77
C THR A 50 8.10 -7.85 -9.52
N VAL A 51 7.53 -8.05 -10.70
CA VAL A 51 7.00 -7.00 -11.56
C VAL A 51 5.50 -7.17 -11.62
N LEU A 52 4.75 -6.10 -11.32
CA LEU A 52 3.30 -6.07 -11.50
C LEU A 52 2.96 -6.30 -12.98
N GLN A 53 2.18 -7.35 -13.24
CA GLN A 53 1.71 -7.72 -14.57
C GLN A 53 0.33 -7.14 -14.86
N TYR A 54 -0.06 -7.22 -16.13
CA TYR A 54 -1.35 -6.74 -16.60
C TYR A 54 -2.53 -7.47 -15.94
N ASP A 55 -2.48 -8.80 -15.88
CA ASP A 55 -3.58 -9.61 -15.33
C ASP A 55 -3.52 -9.77 -13.79
N ASP A 56 -2.58 -9.11 -13.12
CA ASP A 56 -2.45 -9.21 -11.67
C ASP A 56 -3.59 -8.47 -10.96
N VAL A 57 -4.13 -9.12 -9.92
CA VAL A 57 -5.03 -8.49 -8.96
C VAL A 57 -4.23 -8.10 -7.73
N MET A 58 -3.93 -6.80 -7.60
CA MET A 58 -3.18 -6.28 -6.46
C MET A 58 -4.10 -5.74 -5.37
N LYS A 59 -3.81 -6.12 -4.14
CA LYS A 59 -4.45 -5.64 -2.92
C LYS A 59 -3.48 -4.70 -2.22
N LEU A 60 -3.76 -3.41 -2.28
CA LEU A 60 -2.96 -2.39 -1.60
C LEU A 60 -3.53 -2.15 -0.20
N ASP A 61 -2.68 -2.19 0.82
CA ASP A 61 -3.04 -1.99 2.22
C ASP A 61 -1.98 -1.12 2.90
N PHE A 62 -2.35 0.07 3.34
CA PHE A 62 -1.46 1.00 4.00
C PHE A 62 -2.24 1.80 5.05
N GLY A 63 -1.56 2.19 6.11
CA GLY A 63 -2.14 2.98 7.19
C GLY A 63 -1.24 4.14 7.58
N THR A 64 -1.85 5.20 8.10
CA THR A 64 -1.16 6.35 8.67
C THR A 64 -1.59 6.56 10.12
N HIS A 65 -0.80 7.28 10.90
CA HIS A 65 -1.18 7.70 12.24
C HIS A 65 -0.82 9.15 12.50
N ILE A 66 -1.55 9.77 13.44
CA ILE A 66 -1.25 11.07 14.06
C ILE A 66 -1.38 10.91 15.58
N ASP A 67 -0.35 11.28 16.34
CA ASP A 67 -0.25 11.18 17.81
C ASP A 67 -0.57 9.79 18.37
N GLY A 68 -0.11 8.75 17.67
CA GLY A 68 -0.42 7.35 18.00
C GLY A 68 -1.88 6.95 17.73
N ASN A 69 -2.77 7.91 17.44
CA ASN A 69 -4.09 7.63 16.91
C ASN A 69 -3.94 7.28 15.44
N THR A 70 -4.25 6.03 15.10
CA THR A 70 -4.35 5.63 13.70
C THR A 70 -5.62 6.28 13.13
N VAL A 71 -5.46 7.50 12.61
CA VAL A 71 -6.47 8.15 11.76
C VAL A 71 -6.44 7.36 10.46
N PHE A 72 -7.58 6.80 10.09
CA PHE A 72 -7.75 5.63 9.21
C PHE A 72 -7.59 4.33 9.99
N THR A 73 -8.70 3.95 10.64
CA THR A 73 -8.95 2.63 11.21
C THR A 73 -8.45 1.54 10.27
N SER A 74 -8.16 0.37 10.84
CA SER A 74 -7.83 -0.91 10.18
C SER A 74 -8.91 -1.44 9.20
N SER A 75 -9.72 -0.55 8.63
CA SER A 75 -10.61 -0.79 7.52
C SER A 75 -9.75 -0.76 6.27
N THR A 76 -9.16 -1.91 5.96
CA THR A 76 -8.59 -2.32 4.68
C THR A 76 -9.17 -1.46 3.55
N PHE A 77 -8.45 -0.44 3.10
CA PHE A 77 -8.80 0.20 1.83
C PHE A 77 -8.30 -0.77 0.76
N LEU A 78 -9.06 -1.84 0.53
CA LEU A 78 -8.74 -2.81 -0.50
C LEU A 78 -8.92 -2.13 -1.86
N ILE A 79 -7.91 -1.38 -2.28
CA ILE A 79 -7.83 -0.90 -3.64
C ILE A 79 -7.44 -2.12 -4.46
N ILE A 80 -8.44 -2.78 -5.03
CA ILE A 80 -8.22 -3.81 -6.05
C ILE A 80 -7.79 -3.05 -7.31
N LEU A 81 -6.50 -3.07 -7.59
CA LEU A 81 -5.96 -2.63 -8.87
C LEU A 81 -5.95 -3.85 -9.80
N VAL A 82 -6.81 -3.84 -10.81
CA VAL A 82 -6.75 -4.73 -11.97
C VAL A 82 -6.26 -3.89 -13.14
N CYS A 83 -5.13 -4.23 -13.75
CA CYS A 83 -4.60 -3.42 -14.85
C CYS A 83 -5.41 -3.70 -16.13
N PRO A 84 -5.86 -2.64 -16.83
CA PRO A 84 -5.07 -2.17 -17.97
C PRO A 84 -4.48 -0.77 -17.85
N THR A 85 -5.07 0.12 -17.05
CA THR A 85 -4.65 1.55 -16.95
C THR A 85 -5.09 2.22 -15.64
N TYR A 86 -5.07 1.50 -14.50
CA TYR A 86 -5.42 2.01 -13.15
C TYR A 86 -6.91 2.30 -12.90
N THR A 87 -7.78 1.30 -13.11
CA THR A 87 -9.12 1.36 -12.52
C THR A 87 -9.05 0.84 -11.08
N ALA A 88 -9.15 1.77 -10.13
CA ALA A 88 -9.21 1.47 -8.70
C ALA A 88 -10.68 1.26 -8.28
N TYR A 89 -11.02 0.06 -7.80
CA TYR A 89 -12.29 -0.17 -7.13
C TYR A 89 -12.08 -0.11 -5.61
N SER A 90 -12.84 0.76 -4.93
CA SER A 90 -12.86 0.83 -3.47
C SER A 90 -13.89 -0.16 -2.95
N LEU A 91 -13.44 -1.31 -2.43
CA LEU A 91 -14.28 -2.14 -1.58
C LEU A 91 -13.96 -1.81 -0.12
N CYS A 92 -14.93 -1.23 0.59
CA CYS A 92 -14.90 -1.15 2.05
C CYS A 92 -15.40 -2.50 2.58
N MET A 93 -14.52 -3.26 3.24
CA MET A 93 -14.91 -4.42 4.05
C MET A 93 -14.94 -4.03 5.53
#